data_AF-A2ERK8-F1
#
_entry.id   AF-A2ERK8-F1
#
_cell.length_a   1.000
_cell.length_b   1.000
_cell.length_c   1.000
_cell.angle_alpha   90.00
_cell.angle_beta   90.00
_cell.angle_gamma   90.00
#
_symmetry.space_group_name_H-M   'P 1'
#
loop_
_entity.id
_entity.type
_entity.pdbx_description
1 polymer ?
#
loop_
_entity_poly.entity_id
_entity_poly.type
_entity_poly.pdbx_seq_one_letter_code
_entity_poly.pdbx_strand_id
1 'polypeptide(L)'
;MEVNNTSEQPSNGKRIRLAVIISTITVIAICASLVILAIILHSIKNKSNNDNNSNQNNNNDNNSTNNDDNNNTSTNETNSTNYERVDTHPFILIEKDERNNILDAINKYPEMNYAWEYISYQAFRVLSLSPLVYNIVGSDLLGVSREALRRISYMSITYYLTKNQTLLERVEQELLNVCSFSDWHPSHFLDTAEMTTVVSIGLDWMFENLSESTINICRQAINEFFIK
;
A
#
# COMPACT_ATOMS: atom_id res chain seq x y z
N MET A 1 23.72 63.07 37.16
CA MET A 1 22.58 62.90 36.24
C MET A 1 22.96 61.80 35.28
N GLU A 2 22.44 60.60 35.52
CA GLU A 2 22.75 59.37 34.77
C GLU A 2 22.18 59.41 33.36
N VAL A 3 23.02 59.04 32.40
CA VAL A 3 22.66 58.79 31.01
C VAL A 3 22.22 57.32 30.93
N ASN A 4 20.91 57.08 30.93
CA ASN A 4 20.36 55.73 30.77
C ASN A 4 20.32 55.34 29.29
N ASN A 5 21.28 54.50 28.92
CA ASN A 5 21.34 53.78 27.65
C ASN A 5 20.42 52.56 27.74
N THR A 6 19.27 52.58 27.07
CA THR A 6 18.39 51.41 26.94
C THR A 6 18.66 50.74 25.60
N SER A 7 19.42 49.65 25.64
CA SER A 7 19.57 48.74 24.50
C SER A 7 18.23 48.03 24.25
N GLU A 8 17.60 48.27 23.10
CA GLU A 8 16.43 47.53 22.63
C GLU A 8 16.77 46.03 22.49
N GLN A 9 16.24 45.20 23.37
CA GLN A 9 16.26 43.74 23.22
C GLN A 9 15.16 43.32 22.22
N PRO A 10 15.48 42.52 21.19
CA PRO A 10 14.52 42.18 20.16
C PRO A 10 13.42 41.25 20.70
N SER A 11 12.17 41.67 20.48
CA SER A 11 10.91 40.97 20.82
C SER A 11 10.97 39.46 20.59
N ASN A 12 10.56 38.70 21.61
CA ASN A 12 10.54 37.22 21.67
C ASN A 12 9.93 36.57 20.42
N GLY A 13 8.95 37.20 19.78
CA GLY A 13 8.31 36.69 18.57
C GLY A 13 9.24 36.63 17.34
N LYS A 14 10.22 37.54 17.23
CA LYS A 14 11.21 37.51 16.15
C LYS A 14 12.21 36.37 16.33
N ARG A 15 12.60 36.08 17.58
CA ARG A 15 13.50 34.97 17.92
C ARG A 15 12.88 33.60 17.63
N ILE A 16 11.60 33.43 17.94
CA ILE A 16 10.85 32.18 17.68
C ILE A 16 10.71 31.94 16.17
N ARG A 17 10.32 32.96 15.39
CA ARG A 17 10.21 32.83 13.93
C ARG A 17 11.55 32.50 13.28
N LEU A 18 12.64 33.11 13.74
CA LEU A 18 13.98 32.83 13.24
C LEU A 18 14.43 31.40 13.57
N ALA A 19 14.13 30.90 14.77
CA ALA A 19 14.44 29.52 15.17
C ALA A 19 13.69 28.47 14.31
N VAL A 20 12.42 28.72 13.98
CA VAL A 20 11.63 27.84 13.10
C VAL A 20 12.19 27.84 11.67
N ILE A 21 12.58 29.01 11.14
CA ILE A 21 13.18 29.11 9.80
C ILE A 21 14.52 28.38 9.74
N ILE A 22 15.37 28.55 10.75
CA ILE A 22 16.67 27.85 10.80
C ILE A 22 16.44 26.33 10.88
N SER A 23 15.53 25.86 11.73
CA SER A 23 15.19 24.43 11.84
C SER A 23 14.72 23.84 10.51
N THR A 24 13.78 24.51 9.83
CA THR A 24 13.26 24.05 8.53
C THR A 24 14.33 24.01 7.45
N ILE A 25 15.22 25.01 7.37
CA ILE A 25 16.34 25.02 6.41
C ILE A 25 17.31 23.87 6.71
N THR A 26 17.62 23.60 7.98
CA THR A 26 18.52 22.49 8.34
C THR A 26 17.95 21.12 7.96
N VAL A 27 16.65 20.91 8.17
CA VAL A 27 15.98 19.66 7.76
C VAL A 27 16.02 19.50 6.25
N ILE A 28 15.72 20.55 5.48
CA ILE A 28 15.78 20.52 4.01
C ILE A 28 17.19 20.19 3.51
N ALA A 29 18.23 20.80 4.10
CA ALA A 29 19.62 20.56 3.74
C ALA A 29 20.05 19.11 4.03
N ILE A 30 19.61 18.54 5.14
CA ILE A 30 19.86 17.13 5.49
C ILE A 30 19.16 16.20 4.49
N CYS A 31 17.89 16.45 4.16
CA CYS A 31 17.15 15.67 3.18
C CYS A 31 17.80 15.71 1.80
N ALA A 32 18.20 16.90 1.32
CA ALA A 32 18.89 17.04 0.04
C ALA A 32 20.22 16.27 0.00
N SER A 33 20.99 16.31 1.10
CA SER A 33 22.26 15.58 1.22
C SER A 33 22.06 14.06 1.15
N LEU A 34 21.01 13.54 1.79
CA LEU A 34 20.66 12.11 1.77
C LEU A 34 20.21 11.64 0.37
N VAL A 35 19.45 12.45 -0.35
CA VAL A 35 19.03 12.16 -1.73
C VAL A 35 20.24 12.09 -2.65
N ILE A 36 21.17 13.05 -2.54
CA ILE A 36 22.41 13.06 -3.33
C ILE A 36 23.25 11.81 -3.02
N LEU A 37 23.36 11.42 -1.75
CA LEU A 37 24.07 10.20 -1.35
C LEU A 37 23.43 8.95 -1.96
N ALA A 38 22.10 8.84 -1.95
CA ALA A 38 21.38 7.72 -2.54
C ALA A 38 21.61 7.60 -4.05
N ILE A 39 21.63 8.72 -4.78
CA ILE A 39 21.93 8.75 -6.22
C ILE A 39 23.36 8.27 -6.48
N ILE A 40 24.34 8.73 -5.68
CA ILE A 40 25.74 8.30 -5.81
C ILE A 40 25.87 6.79 -5.56
N LEU A 41 25.23 6.27 -4.51
CA LEU A 41 25.24 4.83 -4.20
C LEU A 41 24.60 4.00 -5.31
N HIS A 42 23.49 4.46 -5.89
CA HIS A 42 22.84 3.80 -7.02
C HIS A 42 23.75 3.80 -8.26
N SER A 43 24.43 4.90 -8.54
CA SER A 43 25.39 4.99 -9.65
C SER A 43 26.60 4.06 -9.48
N ILE A 44 27.12 3.90 -8.25
CA ILE A 44 28.23 2.99 -7.96
C ILE A 44 27.79 1.53 -8.14
N LYS A 45 26.60 1.17 -7.65
CA LYS A 45 26.04 -0.18 -7.81
C LYS A 45 25.83 -0.52 -9.29
N ASN A 46 25.32 0.43 -10.08
CA ASN A 46 25.10 0.22 -11.51
C ASN A 46 26.42 0.04 -12.29
N LYS A 47 27.48 0.79 -11.93
CA LYS A 47 28.81 0.61 -12.52
C LYS A 47 29.41 -0.77 -12.20
N SER A 48 29.29 -1.22 -10.95
CA SER A 48 29.73 -2.56 -10.52
C SER A 48 29.01 -3.69 -11.29
N ASN A 49 27.70 -3.52 -11.54
CA ASN A 49 26.94 -4.50 -12.32
C ASN A 49 27.36 -4.56 -13.80
N ASN A 50 27.71 -3.42 -14.41
CA ASN A 50 28.22 -3.41 -15.79
C ASN A 50 29.61 -4.04 -15.92
N ASP A 51 30.49 -3.86 -14.93
CA ASP A 51 31.81 -4.49 -14.94
C ASP A 51 31.70 -6.02 -14.84
N ASN A 52 30.73 -6.53 -14.05
CA ASN A 52 30.48 -7.97 -13.93
C ASN A 52 29.82 -8.60 -15.17
N ASN A 53 28.97 -7.86 -15.89
CA ASN A 53 28.25 -8.39 -17.06
C ASN A 53 29.11 -8.43 -18.35
N SER A 54 30.22 -7.68 -18.38
CA SER A 54 31.17 -7.70 -19.49
C SER A 54 32.04 -8.98 -19.55
N ASN A 55 32.02 -9.82 -18.51
CA ASN A 55 32.88 -11.00 -18.40
C ASN A 55 32.15 -12.34 -18.62
N GLN A 56 30.88 -12.33 -19.05
CA GLN A 56 30.06 -13.53 -19.23
C GLN A 56 29.53 -13.76 -20.65
N ASN A 57 29.80 -12.86 -21.61
CA ASN A 57 29.44 -13.02 -23.02
C ASN A 57 30.65 -13.43 -23.88
N ASN A 58 31.12 -14.66 -23.68
CA ASN A 58 31.94 -15.39 -24.65
C ASN A 58 31.75 -16.88 -24.38
N ASN A 59 30.69 -17.45 -24.96
CA ASN A 59 30.53 -18.84 -25.40
C ASN A 59 29.04 -19.16 -25.48
N ASN A 60 28.49 -19.19 -26.69
CA ASN A 60 27.60 -20.26 -27.18
C ASN A 60 27.09 -19.93 -28.59
N ASP A 61 27.91 -20.25 -29.57
CA ASP A 61 27.43 -20.64 -30.89
C ASP A 61 27.14 -22.15 -30.84
N ASN A 62 25.90 -22.56 -31.13
CA ASN A 62 25.56 -23.67 -32.06
C ASN A 62 24.09 -24.14 -31.92
N ASN A 63 23.28 -23.67 -32.86
CA ASN A 63 22.49 -24.43 -33.83
C ASN A 63 21.44 -25.47 -33.37
N SER A 64 20.16 -25.23 -33.72
CA SER A 64 19.32 -26.23 -34.43
C SER A 64 18.02 -25.61 -34.97
N THR A 65 18.03 -25.47 -36.29
CA THR A 65 16.98 -25.55 -37.33
C THR A 65 15.52 -25.92 -36.99
N ASN A 66 14.63 -25.15 -37.63
CA ASN A 66 13.40 -25.48 -38.38
C ASN A 66 12.14 -26.04 -37.67
N ASN A 67 11.02 -25.31 -37.80
CA ASN A 67 9.99 -25.65 -38.80
C ASN A 67 8.92 -24.57 -38.94
N ASP A 68 8.50 -24.41 -40.20
CA ASP A 68 7.46 -23.54 -40.74
C ASP A 68 6.05 -23.87 -40.21
N ASP A 69 5.18 -22.86 -40.08
CA ASP A 69 3.98 -22.78 -40.92
C ASP A 69 3.12 -21.54 -40.58
N ASN A 70 2.77 -20.82 -41.65
CA ASN A 70 1.94 -19.62 -41.72
C ASN A 70 0.50 -19.86 -41.26
N ASN A 71 -0.12 -18.83 -40.67
CA ASN A 71 -1.36 -18.26 -41.23
C ASN A 71 -1.63 -16.85 -40.71
N ASN A 72 -1.89 -15.95 -41.66
CA ASN A 72 -2.18 -14.54 -41.48
C ASN A 72 -3.70 -14.30 -41.56
N THR A 73 -4.12 -13.08 -41.16
CA THR A 73 -5.44 -12.45 -41.34
C THR A 73 -6.43 -12.57 -40.17
N SER A 74 -6.48 -11.55 -39.31
CA SER A 74 -7.41 -10.43 -39.51
C SER A 74 -7.16 -9.32 -38.48
N THR A 75 -6.68 -8.18 -38.96
CA THR A 75 -6.48 -6.95 -38.20
C THR A 75 -7.81 -6.34 -37.78
N ASN A 76 -8.12 -6.40 -36.48
CA ASN A 76 -8.99 -5.43 -35.82
C ASN A 76 -8.15 -4.76 -34.73
N GLU A 77 -7.62 -3.58 -35.04
CA GLU A 77 -6.95 -2.69 -34.09
C GLU A 77 -7.98 -2.15 -33.10
N THR A 78 -8.29 -2.94 -32.07
CA THR A 78 -8.66 -2.37 -30.78
C THR A 78 -7.35 -2.19 -30.02
N ASN A 79 -6.94 -0.94 -29.81
CA ASN A 79 -5.94 -0.59 -28.81
C ASN A 79 -6.49 -0.93 -27.42
N SER A 80 -6.56 -2.22 -27.12
CA SER A 80 -6.62 -2.74 -25.77
C SER A 80 -5.24 -2.45 -25.20
N THR A 81 -5.15 -1.46 -24.32
CA THR A 81 -4.05 -1.39 -23.37
C THR A 81 -4.04 -2.74 -22.69
N ASN A 82 -3.11 -3.60 -23.10
CA ASN A 82 -2.94 -4.94 -22.56
C ASN A 82 -2.40 -4.72 -21.14
N TYR A 83 -3.30 -4.49 -20.18
CA TYR A 83 -2.97 -4.55 -18.77
C TYR A 83 -2.62 -6.01 -18.53
N GLU A 84 -1.33 -6.32 -18.60
CA GLU A 84 -0.83 -7.64 -18.24
C GLU A 84 -1.46 -7.98 -16.89
N ARG A 85 -2.18 -9.11 -16.86
CA ARG A 85 -2.82 -9.55 -15.64
C ARG A 85 -1.71 -9.72 -14.61
N VAL A 86 -1.74 -8.88 -13.57
CA VAL A 86 -0.84 -9.02 -12.43
C VAL A 86 -1.25 -10.29 -11.70
N ASP A 87 -0.64 -11.41 -12.06
CA ASP A 87 -0.86 -12.72 -11.44
C ASP A 87 -0.12 -12.85 -10.09
N THR A 88 0.58 -11.79 -9.67
CA THR A 88 1.34 -11.74 -8.42
C THR A 88 0.60 -10.93 -7.37
N HIS A 89 0.29 -11.58 -6.26
CA HIS A 89 -0.28 -10.96 -5.08
C HIS A 89 0.68 -11.12 -3.89
N PRO A 90 0.74 -10.15 -2.96
CA PRO A 90 0.13 -8.82 -3.03
C PRO A 90 0.82 -7.90 -4.05
N PHE A 91 0.10 -6.86 -4.50
CA PHE A 91 0.64 -5.75 -5.31
C PHE A 91 0.09 -4.38 -4.90
N ILE A 92 -1.02 -4.31 -4.15
CA ILE A 92 -1.61 -3.05 -3.68
C ILE A 92 -0.79 -2.58 -2.47
N LEU A 93 -0.07 -1.46 -2.61
CA LEU A 93 0.76 -0.82 -1.58
C LEU A 93 1.95 -1.65 -1.05
N ILE A 94 1.93 -2.97 -1.24
CA ILE A 94 2.94 -3.92 -0.79
C ILE A 94 3.27 -4.81 -1.98
N GLU A 95 4.54 -4.85 -2.35
CA GLU A 95 5.02 -5.76 -3.39
C GLU A 95 5.18 -7.18 -2.85
N LYS A 96 5.07 -8.16 -3.75
CA LYS A 96 5.38 -9.55 -3.45
C LYS A 96 6.81 -9.64 -2.88
N ASP A 97 6.96 -10.41 -1.80
CA ASP A 97 8.21 -10.62 -1.06
C ASP A 97 8.72 -9.46 -0.17
N GLU A 98 7.97 -8.36 0.00
CA GLU A 98 8.37 -7.27 0.90
C GLU A 98 8.25 -7.57 2.40
N ARG A 99 7.60 -8.68 2.78
CA ARG A 99 7.34 -9.02 4.18
C ARG A 99 8.58 -8.91 5.07
N ASN A 100 9.71 -9.46 4.64
CA ASN A 100 10.92 -9.46 5.46
C ASN A 100 11.52 -8.05 5.58
N ASN A 101 11.47 -7.25 4.52
CA ASN A 101 11.91 -5.85 4.56
C ASN A 101 11.08 -5.03 5.55
N ILE A 102 9.76 -5.26 5.60
CA ILE A 102 8.87 -4.60 6.55
C ILE A 102 9.21 -5.03 7.99
N LEU A 103 9.42 -6.31 8.24
CA LEU A 103 9.81 -6.82 9.57
C LEU A 103 11.17 -6.26 10.02
N ASP A 104 12.14 -6.19 9.12
CA ASP A 104 13.45 -5.59 9.40
C ASP A 104 13.32 -4.10 9.71
N ALA A 105 12.47 -3.37 8.98
CA ALA A 105 12.20 -1.95 9.25
C ALA A 105 11.52 -1.76 10.62
N ILE A 106 10.57 -2.61 10.99
CA ILE A 106 9.91 -2.62 12.31
C ILE A 106 10.93 -2.85 13.44
N ASN A 107 11.90 -3.75 13.23
CA ASN A 107 12.93 -4.04 14.24
C ASN A 107 13.99 -2.93 14.32
N LYS A 108 14.28 -2.26 13.20
CA LYS A 108 15.34 -1.25 13.10
C LYS A 108 14.91 0.13 13.56
N TYR A 109 13.67 0.54 13.27
CA TYR A 109 13.20 1.91 13.50
C TYR A 109 12.11 1.95 14.58
N PRO A 110 12.35 2.63 15.73
CA PRO A 110 11.39 2.71 16.82
C PRO A 110 10.02 3.29 16.43
N GLU A 111 9.99 4.28 15.53
CA GLU A 111 8.74 4.86 15.02
C GLU A 111 7.88 3.83 14.27
N MET A 112 8.52 2.96 13.48
CA MET A 112 7.84 1.88 12.78
C MET A 112 7.36 0.81 13.76
N ASN A 113 8.15 0.52 14.79
CA ASN A 113 7.76 -0.39 15.86
C ASN A 113 6.51 0.11 16.60
N TYR A 114 6.48 1.40 16.96
CA TYR A 114 5.31 2.01 17.61
C TYR A 114 4.05 1.92 16.75
N ALA A 115 4.15 2.22 15.45
CA ALA A 115 3.05 2.06 14.52
C ALA A 115 2.60 0.60 14.41
N TRP A 116 3.53 -0.35 14.34
CA TRP A 116 3.25 -1.77 14.29
C TRP A 116 2.54 -2.28 15.56
N GLU A 117 3.00 -1.88 16.74
CA GLU A 117 2.35 -2.23 18.01
C GLU A 117 0.91 -1.73 18.04
N TYR A 118 0.66 -0.49 17.60
CA TYR A 118 -0.69 0.04 17.51
C TYR A 118 -1.56 -0.76 16.53
N ILE A 119 -1.07 -0.99 15.31
CA ILE A 119 -1.80 -1.70 14.25
C ILE A 119 -2.15 -3.13 14.68
N SER A 120 -1.16 -3.87 15.17
CA SER A 120 -1.36 -5.26 15.61
C SER A 120 -2.33 -5.34 16.79
N TYR A 121 -2.22 -4.41 17.75
CA TYR A 121 -3.17 -4.29 18.85
C TYR A 121 -4.60 -4.03 18.35
N GLN A 122 -4.80 -3.11 17.40
CA GLN A 122 -6.12 -2.86 16.84
C GLN A 122 -6.68 -4.07 16.07
N ALA A 123 -5.84 -4.79 15.34
CA ALA A 123 -6.25 -6.00 14.62
C ALA A 123 -6.83 -7.06 15.57
N PHE A 124 -6.15 -7.34 16.68
CA PHE A 124 -6.63 -8.32 17.66
C PHE A 124 -7.86 -7.83 18.43
N ARG A 125 -8.02 -6.52 18.66
CA ARG A 125 -9.25 -5.97 19.24
C ARG A 125 -10.47 -6.15 18.34
N VAL A 126 -10.28 -6.12 17.03
CA VAL A 126 -11.39 -6.27 16.06
C VAL A 126 -11.93 -7.69 16.03
N LEU A 127 -11.14 -8.70 16.39
CA LEU A 127 -11.57 -10.11 16.42
C LEU A 127 -12.79 -10.35 17.33
N SER A 128 -12.96 -9.56 18.40
CA SER A 128 -14.06 -9.71 19.36
C SER A 128 -15.31 -8.91 18.99
N LEU A 129 -15.27 -8.12 17.92
CA LEU A 129 -16.40 -7.31 17.47
C LEU A 129 -17.37 -8.17 16.65
N SER A 130 -18.67 -7.92 16.79
CA SER A 130 -19.67 -8.50 15.89
C SER A 130 -19.45 -8.06 14.44
N PRO A 131 -19.82 -8.88 13.44
CA PRO A 131 -19.78 -8.50 12.03
C PRO A 131 -20.46 -7.15 11.76
N LEU A 132 -19.98 -6.46 10.74
CA LEU A 132 -20.58 -5.20 10.32
C LEU A 132 -22.04 -5.40 9.92
N VAL A 133 -22.89 -4.44 10.28
CA VAL A 133 -24.30 -4.47 9.92
C VAL A 133 -24.54 -3.40 8.88
N TYR A 134 -25.21 -3.76 7.78
CA TYR A 134 -25.70 -2.77 6.82
C TYR A 134 -26.69 -1.87 7.53
N ASN A 135 -26.31 -0.63 7.76
CA ASN A 135 -27.12 0.33 8.48
C ASN A 135 -26.88 1.72 7.94
N ILE A 136 -27.91 2.29 7.32
CA ILE A 136 -27.91 3.67 6.86
C ILE A 136 -28.46 4.52 8.00
N VAL A 137 -27.62 5.40 8.56
CA VAL A 137 -28.06 6.37 9.56
C VAL A 137 -28.33 7.69 8.86
N GLY A 138 -29.61 8.06 8.75
CA GLY A 138 -30.02 9.20 7.92
C GLY A 138 -29.89 8.87 6.43
N SER A 139 -28.89 9.44 5.76
CA SER A 139 -28.57 9.17 4.36
C SER A 139 -27.17 8.58 4.16
N ASP A 140 -26.53 8.16 5.24
CA ASP A 140 -25.08 7.92 5.27
C ASP A 140 -24.75 6.46 5.63
N LEU A 141 -24.04 5.75 4.74
CA LEU A 141 -23.43 4.44 4.99
C LEU A 141 -21.93 4.59 5.33
N LEU A 142 -21.37 5.80 5.25
CA LEU A 142 -19.95 6.10 5.42
C LEU A 142 -19.39 5.62 6.77
N GLY A 143 -20.21 5.62 7.83
CA GLY A 143 -19.81 5.07 9.12
C GLY A 143 -19.46 3.57 9.03
N VAL A 144 -20.23 2.82 8.24
CA VAL A 144 -20.03 1.38 8.02
C VAL A 144 -18.83 1.15 7.09
N SER A 145 -18.70 1.91 5.99
CA SER A 145 -17.57 1.77 5.06
C SER A 145 -16.23 2.11 5.72
N ARG A 146 -16.18 3.17 6.55
CA ARG A 146 -14.97 3.52 7.32
C ARG A 146 -14.59 2.46 8.34
N GLU A 147 -15.58 1.89 9.00
CA GLU A 147 -15.32 0.82 9.96
C GLU A 147 -14.87 -0.47 9.24
N ALA A 148 -15.42 -0.78 8.06
CA ALA A 148 -14.92 -1.83 7.19
C ALA A 148 -13.45 -1.59 6.83
N LEU A 149 -13.14 -0.40 6.31
CA LEU A 149 -11.80 0.04 5.97
C LEU A 149 -10.84 -0.14 7.13
N ARG A 150 -11.21 0.35 8.33
CA ARG A 150 -10.39 0.22 9.54
C ARG A 150 -10.16 -1.24 9.94
N ARG A 151 -11.24 -2.04 10.03
CA ARG A 151 -11.20 -3.42 10.53
C ARG A 151 -10.39 -4.33 9.63
N ILE A 152 -10.77 -4.39 8.36
CA ILE A 152 -10.16 -5.30 7.40
C ILE A 152 -8.72 -4.87 7.13
N SER A 153 -8.41 -3.58 7.01
CA SER A 153 -7.02 -3.15 6.76
C SER A 153 -6.07 -3.57 7.89
N TYR A 154 -6.44 -3.32 9.15
CA TYR A 154 -5.59 -3.72 10.29
C TYR A 154 -5.39 -5.23 10.37
N MET A 155 -6.46 -6.01 10.17
CA MET A 155 -6.33 -7.47 10.19
C MET A 155 -5.53 -7.99 8.99
N SER A 156 -5.71 -7.41 7.80
CA SER A 156 -5.01 -7.82 6.57
C SER A 156 -3.50 -7.59 6.67
N ILE A 157 -3.04 -6.40 7.10
CA ILE A 157 -1.60 -6.15 7.26
C ILE A 157 -1.01 -7.05 8.35
N THR A 158 -1.75 -7.21 9.46
CA THR A 158 -1.30 -8.03 10.58
C THR A 158 -1.19 -9.49 10.16
N TYR A 159 -2.15 -10.00 9.39
CA TYR A 159 -2.07 -11.33 8.79
C TYR A 159 -0.88 -11.43 7.83
N TYR A 160 -0.69 -10.47 6.92
CA TYR A 160 0.41 -10.51 5.95
C TYR A 160 1.77 -10.67 6.65
N LEU A 161 1.99 -9.94 7.75
CA LEU A 161 3.24 -9.99 8.51
C LEU A 161 3.35 -11.19 9.46
N THR A 162 2.26 -11.62 10.10
CA THR A 162 2.30 -12.67 11.14
C THR A 162 1.91 -14.07 10.66
N LYS A 163 1.19 -14.15 9.54
CA LYS A 163 0.52 -15.35 9.02
C LYS A 163 -0.41 -16.04 10.05
N ASN A 164 -0.98 -15.26 10.97
CA ASN A 164 -1.90 -15.76 11.98
C ASN A 164 -3.27 -16.13 11.36
N GLN A 165 -3.59 -17.42 11.35
CA GLN A 165 -4.79 -17.95 10.70
C GLN A 165 -6.11 -17.38 11.23
N THR A 166 -6.20 -17.04 12.52
CA THR A 166 -7.43 -16.47 13.10
C THR A 166 -7.78 -15.11 12.48
N LEU A 167 -6.78 -14.33 12.07
CA LEU A 167 -7.02 -13.07 11.36
C LEU A 167 -7.54 -13.32 9.95
N LEU A 168 -7.00 -14.31 9.23
CA LEU A 168 -7.46 -14.67 7.90
C LEU A 168 -8.92 -15.10 7.92
N GLU A 169 -9.28 -16.03 8.81
CA GLU A 169 -10.66 -16.50 8.96
C GLU A 169 -11.62 -15.36 9.28
N ARG A 170 -11.21 -14.43 10.16
CA ARG A 170 -12.04 -13.28 10.52
C ARG A 170 -12.19 -12.28 9.37
N VAL A 171 -11.12 -12.03 8.60
CA VAL A 171 -11.22 -11.15 7.43
C VAL A 171 -12.11 -11.77 6.36
N GLU A 172 -11.96 -13.08 6.08
CA GLU A 172 -12.82 -13.77 5.13
C GLU A 172 -14.31 -13.62 5.50
N GLN A 173 -14.66 -13.74 6.79
CA GLN A 173 -16.01 -13.47 7.27
C GLN A 173 -16.47 -12.03 7.03
N GLU A 174 -15.64 -11.03 7.34
CA GLU A 174 -16.00 -9.62 7.13
C GLU A 174 -16.12 -9.29 5.62
N LEU A 175 -15.25 -9.84 4.77
CA LEU A 175 -15.32 -9.71 3.31
C LEU A 175 -16.63 -10.27 2.76
N LEU A 176 -16.96 -11.52 3.12
CA LEU A 176 -18.21 -12.15 2.71
C LEU A 176 -19.42 -11.36 3.20
N ASN A 177 -19.36 -10.86 4.44
CA ASN A 177 -20.44 -10.07 5.03
C ASN A 177 -20.67 -8.75 4.27
N VAL A 178 -19.63 -7.94 4.01
CA VAL A 178 -19.80 -6.67 3.27
C VAL A 178 -20.14 -6.88 1.79
N CYS A 179 -19.72 -8.00 1.20
CA CYS A 179 -20.11 -8.37 -0.16
C CYS A 179 -21.54 -8.94 -0.24
N SER A 180 -22.14 -9.31 0.89
CA SER A 180 -23.54 -9.76 0.96
C SER A 180 -24.55 -8.62 1.15
N PHE A 181 -24.07 -7.39 1.34
CA PHE A 181 -24.93 -6.21 1.39
C PHE A 181 -25.67 -6.03 0.06
N SER A 182 -26.84 -5.39 0.10
CA SER A 182 -27.66 -5.17 -1.11
C SER A 182 -26.95 -4.28 -2.14
N ASP A 183 -26.13 -3.36 -1.65
CA ASP A 183 -25.26 -2.47 -2.42
C ASP A 183 -24.20 -1.85 -1.49
N TRP A 184 -23.34 -0.99 -2.04
CA TRP A 184 -22.45 -0.12 -1.27
C TRP A 184 -22.86 1.36 -1.37
N HIS A 185 -24.18 1.61 -1.36
CA HIS A 185 -24.80 2.93 -1.40
C HIS A 185 -24.35 3.81 -2.59
N PRO A 186 -24.64 3.41 -3.84
CA PRO A 186 -24.08 4.02 -5.05
C PRO A 186 -24.44 5.50 -5.24
N SER A 187 -25.50 5.99 -4.59
CA SER A 187 -25.88 7.40 -4.59
C SER A 187 -24.83 8.30 -3.91
N HIS A 188 -23.96 7.74 -3.07
CA HIS A 188 -22.89 8.45 -2.38
C HIS A 188 -21.56 7.75 -2.65
N PHE A 189 -20.88 8.19 -3.70
CA PHE A 189 -19.67 7.54 -4.23
C PHE A 189 -18.58 7.26 -3.18
N LEU A 190 -18.44 8.09 -2.15
CA LEU A 190 -17.41 7.90 -1.12
C LEU A 190 -17.59 6.57 -0.36
N ASP A 191 -18.83 6.20 -0.08
CA ASP A 191 -19.18 4.97 0.65
C ASP A 191 -18.78 3.75 -0.20
N THR A 192 -19.14 3.79 -1.49
CA THR A 192 -18.75 2.76 -2.47
C THR A 192 -17.23 2.71 -2.66
N ALA A 193 -16.55 3.85 -2.74
CA ALA A 193 -15.11 3.93 -2.94
C ALA A 193 -14.32 3.37 -1.75
N GLU A 194 -14.69 3.72 -0.53
CA GLU A 194 -14.07 3.16 0.68
C GLU A 194 -14.31 1.65 0.78
N MET A 195 -15.53 1.18 0.49
CA MET A 195 -15.85 -0.26 0.51
C MET A 195 -15.08 -1.03 -0.56
N THR A 196 -15.01 -0.50 -1.78
CA THR A 196 -14.23 -1.09 -2.88
C THR A 196 -12.75 -1.16 -2.53
N THR A 197 -12.21 -0.09 -1.95
CA THR A 197 -10.80 -0.02 -1.53
C THR A 197 -10.48 -1.12 -0.54
N VAL A 198 -11.31 -1.28 0.50
CA VAL A 198 -11.02 -2.26 1.54
C VAL A 198 -11.20 -3.70 1.08
N VAL A 199 -12.23 -3.98 0.27
CA VAL A 199 -12.41 -5.33 -0.30
C VAL A 199 -11.24 -5.67 -1.22
N SER A 200 -10.74 -4.70 -1.99
CA SER A 200 -9.57 -4.90 -2.86
C SER A 200 -8.29 -5.17 -2.05
N ILE A 201 -8.04 -4.43 -0.97
CA ILE A 201 -6.89 -4.68 -0.07
C ILE A 201 -6.99 -6.07 0.56
N GLY A 202 -8.16 -6.44 1.08
CA GLY A 202 -8.38 -7.75 1.69
C GLY A 202 -8.17 -8.90 0.70
N LEU A 203 -8.66 -8.75 -0.53
CA LEU A 203 -8.43 -9.72 -1.59
C LEU A 203 -6.94 -9.83 -1.95
N ASP A 204 -6.28 -8.70 -2.17
CA ASP A 204 -4.90 -8.68 -2.65
C ASP A 204 -3.92 -9.24 -1.63
N TRP A 205 -4.00 -8.80 -0.37
CA TRP A 205 -3.03 -9.19 0.65
C TRP A 205 -3.18 -10.62 1.16
N MET A 206 -4.34 -11.24 0.93
CA MET A 206 -4.65 -12.61 1.36
C MET A 206 -4.98 -13.55 0.20
N PHE A 207 -4.74 -13.11 -1.04
CA PHE A 207 -5.19 -13.82 -2.24
C PHE A 207 -4.83 -15.31 -2.24
N GLU A 208 -3.59 -15.64 -1.88
CA GLU A 208 -3.08 -17.02 -1.89
C GLU A 208 -3.73 -17.92 -0.83
N ASN A 209 -4.40 -17.35 0.17
CA ASN A 209 -4.92 -18.08 1.33
C ASN A 209 -6.44 -17.95 1.51
N LEU A 210 -7.11 -17.10 0.75
CA LEU A 210 -8.57 -17.04 0.69
C LEU A 210 -9.13 -18.22 -0.11
N SER A 211 -10.35 -18.63 0.22
CA SER A 211 -11.05 -19.61 -0.60
C SER A 211 -11.39 -19.03 -1.98
N GLU A 212 -11.37 -19.88 -3.02
CA GLU A 212 -11.75 -19.48 -4.37
C GLU A 212 -13.19 -18.92 -4.42
N SER A 213 -14.09 -19.47 -3.60
CA SER A 213 -15.44 -18.96 -3.44
C SER A 213 -15.47 -17.52 -2.94
N THR A 214 -14.71 -17.19 -1.90
CA THR A 214 -14.62 -15.82 -1.37
C THR A 214 -14.05 -14.87 -2.41
N ILE A 215 -12.99 -15.27 -3.12
CA ILE A 215 -12.39 -14.47 -4.19
C ILE A 215 -13.43 -14.13 -5.27
N ASN A 216 -14.22 -15.11 -5.68
CA ASN A 216 -15.24 -14.93 -6.71
C ASN A 216 -16.38 -14.01 -6.23
N ILE A 217 -16.86 -14.19 -5.00
CA ILE A 217 -17.91 -13.33 -4.40
C ILE A 217 -17.45 -11.87 -4.34
N CYS A 218 -16.24 -11.63 -3.84
CA CYS A 218 -15.72 -10.26 -3.73
C CYS A 218 -15.47 -9.62 -5.10
N ARG A 219 -14.95 -10.36 -6.09
CA ARG A 219 -14.80 -9.88 -7.47
C ARG A 219 -16.14 -9.52 -8.09
N GLN A 220 -17.16 -10.36 -7.87
CA GLN A 220 -18.51 -10.08 -8.33
C GLN A 220 -19.07 -8.81 -7.69
N ALA A 221 -18.96 -8.66 -6.37
CA ALA A 221 -19.41 -7.47 -5.66
C ALA A 221 -18.72 -6.19 -6.16
N ILE A 222 -17.41 -6.21 -6.39
CA ILE A 222 -16.68 -5.05 -6.96
C ILE A 222 -17.24 -4.69 -8.35
N ASN A 223 -17.41 -5.69 -9.23
CA ASN A 223 -17.93 -5.46 -10.58
C ASN A 223 -19.37 -4.89 -10.55
N GLU A 224 -20.23 -5.45 -9.70
CA GLU A 224 -21.64 -5.06 -9.63
C GLU A 224 -21.86 -3.72 -8.93
N PHE A 225 -21.09 -3.41 -7.88
CA PHE A 225 -21.34 -2.25 -7.02
C PHE A 225 -20.52 -1.02 -7.42
N PHE A 226 -19.32 -1.19 -7.99
CA PHE A 226 -18.42 -0.08 -8.32
C PHE A 226 -18.35 0.24 -9.83
N ILE A 227 -18.29 -0.77 -10.71
CA ILE A 227 -17.99 -0.59 -12.15
C ILE A 227 -19.27 -0.33 -12.99
N LYS A 228 -20.34 0.21 -12.40
CA LYS A 228 -21.60 0.45 -13.11
C LYS A 228 -21.48 1.48 -14.25
#